data_AF-A0A2N1T836-F1
#
_entry.id   AF-A0A2N1T836-F1
#
_cell.length_a   1.000
_cell.length_b   1.000
_cell.length_c   1.000
_cell.angle_alpha   90.00
_cell.angle_beta   90.00
_cell.angle_gamma   90.00
#
_symmetry.space_group_name_H-M   'P 1'
#
loop_
_entity.id
_entity.type
_entity.pdbx_description
1 polymer ?
#
loop_
_entity_poly.entity_id
_entity_poly.type
_entity_poly.pdbx_seq_one_letter_code
_entity_poly.pdbx_strand_id
1 'polypeptide(L)'
;MSKKRFLRFLFCMVVIFQISCYFGKPEVVYFDGHMHTTHSDGSGSIADLKEVALARNLDAVFVTNHAKSIIDVDEWNDIVDSCGALSEEEFLMIPSFEITGSEGLLCRDHVLAWGVESPFVGDPVNGSVPEEVWPSPSNPYGTGPLYPENIREWTDWIHDNNGLAVHNHTTGTTQLSYNVDFIEVINMSHIKDFARFAEMAGFSEDDAWNLGLLFNSFSVYGDRYLQMIVDMPNPYNPGTTIQLPLQQALYLGTALIGDMGENSGGAQWLGYGLPENLIGSEAMPGAPLNSWDDLLMAYINGEIDHPVYCVANSDSHNTANIDVGSADYDDSDVGEAKNGVFLSHLDKRSLLCAISRGNLFATSGPSIYFDVNRKIMGETLKIGAKGKKPVSLTLSVDSESPTALLVTVDIIKNGEVIHSVQPMASEYQLVLKDEVSEDCYYRVEVTSLEGADNRPRFAYGNPVFIDFSGKKPCVRH
;
A
#
# COMPACT_ATOMS: atom_id res chain seq x y z
N MET A 1 42.12 23.52 -23.38
CA MET A 1 40.84 23.41 -24.14
C MET A 1 40.54 24.77 -24.77
N SER A 2 40.14 24.87 -26.05
CA SER A 2 39.90 26.19 -26.66
C SER A 2 38.59 26.82 -26.14
N LYS A 3 38.52 28.15 -26.03
CA LYS A 3 37.30 28.88 -25.59
C LYS A 3 36.04 28.46 -26.37
N LYS A 4 36.17 28.12 -27.66
CA LYS A 4 35.06 27.59 -28.49
C LYS A 4 34.59 26.20 -28.07
N ARG A 5 35.47 25.32 -27.61
CA ARG A 5 35.10 23.99 -27.08
C ARG A 5 34.44 24.09 -25.70
N PHE A 6 34.91 25.01 -24.86
CA PHE A 6 34.29 25.27 -23.55
C PHE A 6 32.89 25.86 -23.68
N LEU A 7 32.67 26.85 -24.58
CA LEU A 7 31.33 27.40 -24.83
C LEU A 7 30.34 26.37 -25.43
N ARG A 8 30.79 25.50 -26.34
CA ARG A 8 29.94 24.44 -26.88
C ARG A 8 29.57 23.40 -25.81
N PHE A 9 30.49 23.10 -24.90
CA PHE A 9 30.23 22.20 -23.78
C PHE A 9 29.24 22.82 -22.78
N LEU A 10 29.42 24.11 -22.44
CA LEU A 10 28.50 24.85 -21.57
C LEU A 10 27.10 25.00 -22.20
N PHE A 11 27.02 25.31 -23.49
CA PHE A 11 25.75 25.43 -24.22
C PHE A 11 25.05 24.06 -24.35
N CYS A 12 25.80 22.97 -24.57
CA CYS A 12 25.21 21.62 -24.52
C CYS A 12 24.73 21.27 -23.11
N MET A 13 25.45 21.62 -22.04
CA MET A 13 24.96 21.36 -20.68
C MET A 13 23.71 22.17 -20.33
N VAL A 14 23.66 23.46 -20.66
CA VAL A 14 22.48 24.32 -20.40
C VAL A 14 21.28 23.89 -21.24
N VAL A 15 21.49 23.52 -22.51
CA VAL A 15 20.41 23.06 -23.41
C VAL A 15 19.92 21.65 -23.04
N ILE A 16 20.79 20.75 -22.58
CA ILE A 16 20.36 19.43 -22.07
C ILE A 16 19.57 19.60 -20.77
N PHE A 17 19.98 20.55 -19.90
CA PHE A 17 19.22 20.86 -18.69
C PHE A 17 17.84 21.47 -19.01
N GLN A 18 17.73 22.37 -19.99
CA GLN A 18 16.44 22.99 -20.34
C GLN A 18 15.52 22.12 -21.21
N ILE A 19 16.04 21.25 -22.09
CA ILE A 19 15.21 20.38 -22.93
C ILE A 19 14.63 19.21 -22.13
N SER A 20 15.32 18.72 -21.10
CA SER A 20 14.72 17.75 -20.15
C SER A 20 13.56 18.36 -19.34
N CYS A 21 13.47 19.68 -19.22
CA CYS A 21 12.38 20.36 -18.52
C CYS A 21 11.15 20.67 -19.40
N TYR A 22 11.17 20.35 -20.70
CA TYR A 22 10.11 20.77 -21.65
C TYR A 22 9.13 19.67 -22.07
N PHE A 23 9.37 18.42 -21.67
CA PHE A 23 8.26 17.48 -21.50
C PHE A 23 7.69 17.81 -20.13
N GLY A 24 6.54 18.51 -20.10
CA GLY A 24 5.89 18.87 -18.83
C GLY A 24 5.84 17.64 -17.94
N LYS A 25 6.25 17.78 -16.67
CA LYS A 25 6.09 16.71 -15.69
C LYS A 25 4.62 16.27 -15.75
N PRO A 26 4.32 14.96 -15.79
CA PRO A 26 2.94 14.51 -15.67
C PRO A 26 2.32 15.12 -14.42
N GLU A 27 1.04 15.47 -14.51
CA GLU A 27 0.28 15.92 -13.37
C GLU A 27 0.19 14.76 -12.37
N VAL A 28 0.38 15.09 -11.08
CA VAL A 28 0.22 14.13 -10.00
C VAL A 28 -1.15 14.37 -9.40
N VAL A 29 -1.98 13.34 -9.44
CA VAL A 29 -3.28 13.29 -8.77
C VAL A 29 -3.14 12.47 -7.50
N TYR A 30 -3.63 13.01 -6.39
CA TYR A 30 -3.67 12.32 -5.11
C TYR A 30 -5.02 11.66 -4.88
N PHE A 31 -5.00 10.38 -4.50
CA PHE A 31 -6.22 9.68 -4.11
C PHE A 31 -6.03 8.78 -2.90
N ASP A 32 -7.11 8.60 -2.14
CA ASP A 32 -7.24 7.55 -1.13
C ASP A 32 -8.25 6.51 -1.62
N GLY A 33 -7.83 5.25 -1.61
CA GLY A 33 -8.53 4.15 -2.26
C GLY A 33 -9.35 3.26 -1.33
N HIS A 34 -9.33 3.51 -0.02
CA HIS A 34 -9.98 2.66 0.99
C HIS A 34 -10.56 3.50 2.12
N MET A 35 -11.89 3.56 2.22
CA MET A 35 -12.60 4.26 3.29
C MET A 35 -14.08 3.84 3.33
N HIS A 36 -14.69 4.05 4.49
CA HIS A 36 -16.06 3.62 4.78
C HIS A 36 -16.97 4.80 5.09
N THR A 37 -18.25 4.66 4.77
CA THR A 37 -19.29 5.65 5.06
C THR A 37 -20.40 5.01 5.89
N THR A 38 -21.45 5.79 6.18
CA THR A 38 -22.65 5.32 6.86
C THR A 38 -23.43 4.22 6.12
N HIS A 39 -23.03 3.84 4.90
CA HIS A 39 -23.54 2.66 4.20
C HIS A 39 -22.85 1.35 4.64
N SER A 40 -21.86 1.44 5.53
CA SER A 40 -21.30 0.29 6.23
C SER A 40 -21.01 0.67 7.69
N ASP A 41 -19.76 0.70 8.12
CA ASP A 41 -19.36 0.99 9.49
C ASP A 41 -18.56 2.30 9.63
N GLY A 42 -18.51 3.11 8.58
CA GLY A 42 -17.99 4.47 8.63
C GLY A 42 -18.95 5.43 9.33
N SER A 43 -18.41 6.45 9.99
CA SER A 43 -19.20 7.41 10.77
C SER A 43 -19.81 8.53 9.92
N GLY A 44 -19.20 8.87 8.78
CA GLY A 44 -19.59 9.99 7.92
C GLY A 44 -20.33 9.57 6.65
N SER A 45 -21.07 10.51 6.08
CA SER A 45 -21.72 10.36 4.77
C SER A 45 -20.71 10.47 3.62
N ILE A 46 -21.15 10.15 2.39
CA ILE A 46 -20.36 10.38 1.17
C ILE A 46 -20.01 11.88 1.00
N ALA A 47 -20.89 12.79 1.46
CA ALA A 47 -20.61 14.23 1.40
C ALA A 47 -19.54 14.67 2.41
N ASP A 48 -19.58 14.15 3.64
CA ASP A 48 -18.56 14.45 4.67
C ASP A 48 -17.18 13.99 4.20
N LEU A 49 -17.11 12.79 3.59
CA LEU A 49 -15.90 12.24 3.01
C LEU A 49 -15.30 13.17 1.94
N LYS A 50 -16.11 13.74 1.04
CA LYS A 50 -15.62 14.73 0.07
C LYS A 50 -15.04 15.97 0.76
N GLU A 51 -15.70 16.47 1.80
CA GLU A 51 -15.22 17.65 2.54
C GLU A 51 -13.84 17.40 3.17
N VAL A 52 -13.67 16.25 3.84
CA VAL A 52 -12.38 15.84 4.42
C VAL A 52 -11.32 15.66 3.33
N ALA A 53 -11.66 14.99 2.21
CA ALA A 53 -10.75 14.73 1.11
C ALA A 53 -10.21 16.03 0.49
N LEU A 54 -11.09 17.01 0.23
CA LEU A 54 -10.71 18.32 -0.28
C LEU A 54 -9.84 19.10 0.72
N ALA A 55 -10.16 19.03 2.02
CA ALA A 55 -9.35 19.65 3.07
C ALA A 55 -7.92 19.08 3.15
N ARG A 56 -7.71 17.84 2.65
CA ARG A 56 -6.41 17.17 2.57
C ARG A 56 -5.76 17.20 1.19
N ASN A 57 -6.29 18.03 0.29
CA ASN A 57 -5.81 18.17 -1.08
C ASN A 57 -5.76 16.83 -1.83
N LEU A 58 -6.81 16.01 -1.69
CA LEU A 58 -7.03 14.88 -2.57
C LEU A 58 -7.83 15.33 -3.80
N ASP A 59 -7.49 14.77 -4.96
CA ASP A 59 -8.23 15.00 -6.21
C ASP A 59 -9.18 13.83 -6.52
N ALA A 60 -9.03 12.69 -5.84
CA ALA A 60 -9.98 11.59 -5.96
C ALA A 60 -10.10 10.76 -4.67
N VAL A 61 -11.21 10.07 -4.53
CA VAL A 61 -11.47 9.10 -3.47
C VAL A 61 -12.27 7.91 -4.01
N PHE A 62 -12.02 6.73 -3.45
CA PHE A 62 -12.83 5.55 -3.70
C PHE A 62 -13.70 5.29 -2.47
N VAL A 63 -15.02 5.23 -2.65
CA VAL A 63 -15.96 4.90 -1.58
C VAL A 63 -16.05 3.38 -1.55
N THR A 64 -15.55 2.73 -0.50
CA THR A 64 -15.33 1.26 -0.47
C THR A 64 -16.01 0.59 0.71
N ASN A 65 -17.28 0.90 0.93
CA ASN A 65 -18.09 0.24 1.96
C ASN A 65 -17.99 -1.29 1.87
N HIS A 66 -18.07 -1.97 3.01
CA HIS A 66 -18.17 -3.43 3.06
C HIS A 66 -19.35 -3.93 2.20
N ALA A 67 -19.09 -4.83 1.25
CA ALA A 67 -20.09 -5.27 0.30
C ALA A 67 -21.28 -5.97 0.99
N LYS A 68 -21.03 -6.80 2.01
CA LYS A 68 -22.06 -7.40 2.87
C LYS A 68 -23.01 -6.42 3.56
N SER A 69 -22.63 -5.15 3.68
CA SER A 69 -23.48 -4.10 4.26
C SER A 69 -24.40 -3.45 3.23
N ILE A 70 -24.13 -3.64 1.94
CA ILE A 70 -24.95 -3.13 0.83
C ILE A 70 -26.10 -4.12 0.61
N ILE A 71 -27.29 -3.73 1.02
CA ILE A 71 -28.43 -4.65 1.18
C ILE A 71 -29.01 -5.07 -0.17
N ASP A 72 -29.07 -4.15 -1.13
CA ASP A 72 -29.66 -4.40 -2.44
C ASP A 72 -29.16 -3.42 -3.52
N VAL A 73 -29.66 -3.63 -4.74
CA VAL A 73 -29.33 -2.80 -5.91
C VAL A 73 -29.78 -1.34 -5.79
N ASP A 74 -30.82 -1.05 -5.01
CA ASP A 74 -31.29 0.33 -4.82
C ASP A 74 -30.30 1.09 -3.92
N GLU A 75 -29.78 0.45 -2.87
CA GLU A 75 -28.70 1.01 -2.05
C GLU A 75 -27.41 1.20 -2.84
N TRP A 76 -26.99 0.23 -3.66
CA TRP A 76 -25.82 0.42 -4.53
C TRP A 76 -26.01 1.60 -5.50
N ASN A 77 -27.19 1.73 -6.09
CA ASN A 77 -27.50 2.86 -6.99
C ASN A 77 -27.47 4.20 -6.24
N ASP A 78 -27.92 4.27 -5.00
CA ASP A 78 -27.83 5.47 -4.16
C ASP A 78 -26.37 5.89 -3.90
N ILE A 79 -25.48 4.93 -3.65
CA ILE A 79 -24.03 5.17 -3.52
C ILE A 79 -23.45 5.70 -4.84
N VAL A 80 -23.77 5.04 -5.96
CA VAL A 80 -23.30 5.43 -7.30
C VAL A 80 -23.78 6.83 -7.68
N ASP A 81 -25.06 7.12 -7.46
CA ASP A 81 -25.67 8.41 -7.76
C ASP A 81 -25.09 9.52 -6.87
N SER A 82 -24.88 9.25 -5.58
CA SER A 82 -24.24 10.18 -4.65
C SER A 82 -22.80 10.51 -5.04
N CYS A 83 -22.01 9.49 -5.39
CA CYS A 83 -20.64 9.69 -5.90
C CYS A 83 -20.65 10.51 -7.21
N GLY A 84 -21.57 10.19 -8.13
CA GLY A 84 -21.72 10.91 -9.40
C GLY A 84 -22.12 12.37 -9.22
N ALA A 85 -23.03 12.66 -8.28
CA ALA A 85 -23.51 14.01 -7.99
C ALA A 85 -22.45 14.89 -7.30
N LEU A 86 -21.53 14.28 -6.57
CA LEU A 86 -20.45 14.95 -5.85
C LEU A 86 -19.12 15.00 -6.62
N SER A 87 -19.00 14.26 -7.73
CA SER A 87 -17.85 14.36 -8.63
C SER A 87 -17.90 15.67 -9.44
N GLU A 88 -16.74 16.30 -9.61
CA GLU A 88 -16.52 17.56 -10.31
C GLU A 88 -15.34 17.44 -11.28
N GLU A 89 -15.05 18.48 -12.07
CA GLU A 89 -13.93 18.47 -13.03
C GLU A 89 -12.56 18.30 -12.33
N GLU A 90 -12.42 18.85 -11.13
CA GLU A 90 -11.18 18.83 -10.34
C GLU A 90 -11.21 17.81 -9.18
N PHE A 91 -12.30 17.03 -9.04
CA PHE A 91 -12.43 16.05 -7.96
C PHE A 91 -13.30 14.85 -8.34
N LEU A 92 -12.82 13.62 -8.14
CA LEU A 92 -13.57 12.39 -8.46
C LEU A 92 -13.96 11.59 -7.22
N MET A 93 -15.23 11.19 -7.14
CA MET A 93 -15.68 10.14 -6.24
C MET A 93 -15.99 8.88 -7.05
N ILE A 94 -15.30 7.79 -6.74
CA ILE A 94 -15.44 6.53 -7.46
C ILE A 94 -16.17 5.53 -6.56
N PRO A 95 -17.39 5.08 -6.92
CA PRO A 95 -18.05 4.01 -6.18
C PRO A 95 -17.25 2.72 -6.36
N SER A 96 -16.99 2.03 -5.27
CA SER A 96 -16.26 0.77 -5.16
C SER A 96 -16.74 0.04 -3.90
N PHE A 97 -16.13 -1.07 -3.52
CA PHE A 97 -16.52 -1.80 -2.31
C PHE A 97 -15.36 -2.66 -1.80
N GLU A 98 -15.43 -3.00 -0.52
CA GLU A 98 -14.55 -3.97 0.11
C GLU A 98 -15.29 -5.30 0.27
N ILE A 99 -14.74 -6.38 -0.28
CA ILE A 99 -15.19 -7.74 0.00
C ILE A 99 -14.54 -8.16 1.32
N THR A 100 -15.35 -8.49 2.32
CA THR A 100 -14.88 -8.70 3.69
C THR A 100 -15.08 -10.15 4.16
N GLY A 101 -13.97 -10.85 4.38
CA GLY A 101 -13.91 -12.22 4.84
C GLY A 101 -13.64 -12.40 6.32
N SER A 102 -12.75 -13.35 6.63
CA SER A 102 -12.29 -13.57 7.99
C SER A 102 -11.50 -12.38 8.50
N GLU A 103 -11.86 -11.94 9.69
CA GLU A 103 -11.18 -10.89 10.43
C GLU A 103 -10.02 -11.45 11.25
N GLY A 104 -8.88 -10.78 11.17
CA GLY A 104 -7.73 -11.04 12.02
C GLY A 104 -6.81 -9.82 12.08
N LEU A 105 -6.15 -9.58 13.21
CA LEU A 105 -5.22 -8.47 13.34
C LEU A 105 -4.04 -8.54 12.35
N LEU A 106 -3.53 -9.73 12.05
CA LEU A 106 -2.38 -9.96 11.16
C LEU A 106 -2.79 -10.46 9.78
N CYS A 107 -3.95 -11.10 9.68
CA CYS A 107 -4.43 -11.62 8.42
C CYS A 107 -5.92 -11.38 8.33
N ARG A 108 -6.29 -10.43 7.47
CA ARG A 108 -7.66 -10.15 7.09
C ARG A 108 -7.85 -10.62 5.66
N ASP A 109 -8.90 -11.39 5.42
CA ASP A 109 -9.28 -11.79 4.06
C ASP A 109 -10.13 -10.66 3.46
N HIS A 110 -9.51 -9.51 3.18
CA HIS A 110 -10.23 -8.35 2.64
C HIS A 110 -9.64 -7.93 1.31
N VAL A 111 -10.52 -7.65 0.36
CA VAL A 111 -10.14 -7.27 -1.00
C VAL A 111 -10.98 -6.09 -1.47
N LEU A 112 -10.34 -4.99 -1.89
CA LEU A 112 -11.05 -3.90 -2.59
C LEU A 112 -11.30 -4.29 -4.03
N ALA A 113 -12.49 -3.98 -4.50
CA ALA A 113 -12.90 -4.10 -5.90
C ALA A 113 -13.03 -2.71 -6.52
N TRP A 114 -11.96 -2.24 -7.15
CA TRP A 114 -11.95 -0.94 -7.81
C TRP A 114 -12.43 -1.03 -9.25
N GLY A 115 -13.30 -0.11 -9.66
CA GLY A 115 -13.77 -0.03 -11.06
C GLY A 115 -14.81 -1.07 -11.48
N VAL A 116 -15.21 -1.98 -10.58
CA VAL A 116 -16.32 -2.92 -10.79
C VAL A 116 -17.65 -2.15 -10.81
N GLU A 117 -18.52 -2.44 -11.77
CA GLU A 117 -19.79 -1.72 -11.94
C GLU A 117 -20.85 -2.07 -10.89
N SER A 118 -20.79 -3.26 -10.30
CA SER A 118 -21.77 -3.75 -9.33
C SER A 118 -21.15 -4.76 -8.35
N PRO A 119 -21.50 -4.71 -7.05
CA PRO A 119 -21.02 -5.67 -6.06
C PRO A 119 -21.75 -7.02 -6.13
N PHE A 120 -22.76 -7.20 -6.99
CA PHE A 120 -23.59 -8.41 -6.97
C PHE A 120 -23.10 -9.48 -7.96
N VAL A 121 -22.99 -10.71 -7.48
CA VAL A 121 -22.71 -11.90 -8.29
C VAL A 121 -24.03 -12.40 -8.89
N GLY A 122 -24.15 -12.32 -10.22
CA GLY A 122 -25.32 -12.80 -10.96
C GLY A 122 -26.34 -11.70 -11.26
N ASP A 123 -27.64 -11.97 -11.04
CA ASP A 123 -28.73 -11.00 -11.26
C ASP A 123 -28.79 -10.01 -10.09
N PRO A 124 -28.56 -8.70 -10.27
CA PRO A 124 -28.54 -7.73 -9.18
C PRO A 124 -29.80 -7.67 -8.32
N VAL A 125 -30.97 -8.07 -8.84
CA VAL A 125 -32.23 -8.04 -8.08
C VAL A 125 -32.27 -9.12 -6.99
N ASN A 126 -31.52 -10.21 -7.19
CA ASN A 126 -31.47 -11.35 -6.27
C ASN A 126 -30.02 -11.81 -6.02
N GLY A 127 -29.06 -10.93 -6.30
CA GLY A 127 -27.65 -11.27 -6.35
C GLY A 127 -27.07 -11.26 -4.95
N SER A 128 -26.19 -12.20 -4.68
CA SER A 128 -25.36 -12.20 -3.48
C SER A 128 -24.07 -11.46 -3.74
N VAL A 129 -23.48 -10.85 -2.71
CA VAL A 129 -22.13 -10.27 -2.81
C VAL A 129 -21.07 -11.39 -2.78
N PRO A 130 -19.82 -11.16 -3.24
CA PRO A 130 -18.80 -12.19 -3.36
C PRO A 130 -18.54 -12.98 -2.07
N GLU A 131 -18.50 -12.32 -0.91
CA GLU A 131 -18.29 -12.97 0.38
C GLU A 131 -19.47 -13.83 0.84
N GLU A 132 -20.65 -13.68 0.26
CA GLU A 132 -21.79 -14.58 0.49
C GLU A 132 -21.76 -15.81 -0.42
N VAL A 133 -21.24 -15.65 -1.65
CA VAL A 133 -21.10 -16.74 -2.63
C VAL A 133 -19.91 -17.64 -2.30
N TRP A 134 -18.78 -17.02 -1.95
CA TRP A 134 -17.53 -17.68 -1.61
C TRP A 134 -17.09 -17.24 -0.19
N PRO A 135 -17.77 -17.74 0.86
CA PRO A 135 -17.54 -17.29 2.22
C PRO A 135 -16.17 -17.69 2.74
N SER A 136 -15.41 -16.71 3.24
CA SER A 136 -14.19 -16.97 4.01
C SER A 136 -14.54 -17.62 5.36
N PRO A 137 -14.03 -18.83 5.66
CA PRO A 137 -14.25 -19.46 6.94
C PRO A 137 -13.58 -18.68 8.08
N SER A 138 -14.19 -18.76 9.26
CA SER A 138 -13.64 -18.15 10.48
C SER A 138 -12.18 -18.59 10.72
N ASN A 139 -11.32 -17.61 11.01
CA ASN A 139 -9.94 -17.79 11.44
C ASN A 139 -9.75 -17.36 12.91
N PRO A 140 -10.29 -18.11 13.89
CA PRO A 140 -10.34 -17.70 15.30
C PRO A 140 -8.97 -17.64 15.99
N TYR A 141 -7.90 -17.99 15.28
CA TYR A 141 -6.52 -17.94 15.78
C TYR A 141 -5.65 -17.01 14.95
N GLY A 142 -6.18 -16.34 13.93
CA GLY A 142 -5.40 -15.46 13.03
C GLY A 142 -4.09 -16.08 12.54
N THR A 143 -4.03 -17.41 12.34
CA THR A 143 -2.79 -18.16 12.02
C THR A 143 -2.35 -17.99 10.57
N GLY A 144 -2.74 -16.89 9.94
CA GLY A 144 -2.57 -16.64 8.52
C GLY A 144 -3.74 -17.16 7.67
N PRO A 145 -3.67 -16.94 6.35
CA PRO A 145 -4.76 -17.20 5.44
C PRO A 145 -4.89 -18.71 5.20
N LEU A 146 -5.90 -19.30 5.82
CA LEU A 146 -6.18 -20.72 5.71
C LEU A 146 -6.84 -21.09 4.36
N TYR A 147 -7.31 -20.09 3.60
CA TYR A 147 -8.24 -20.30 2.47
C TYR A 147 -7.87 -19.48 1.22
N PRO A 148 -6.67 -19.69 0.64
CA PRO A 148 -6.24 -19.00 -0.59
C PRO A 148 -7.24 -19.13 -1.75
N GLU A 149 -8.04 -20.19 -1.76
CA GLU A 149 -9.09 -20.44 -2.74
C GLU A 149 -10.17 -19.36 -2.75
N ASN A 150 -10.58 -18.82 -1.61
CA ASN A 150 -11.71 -17.87 -1.56
C ASN A 150 -11.28 -16.48 -2.01
N ILE A 151 -10.14 -16.00 -1.53
CA ILE A 151 -9.54 -14.76 -2.03
C ILE A 151 -9.35 -14.86 -3.54
N ARG A 152 -8.88 -16.01 -4.03
CA ARG A 152 -8.72 -16.25 -5.47
C ARG A 152 -10.05 -16.18 -6.23
N GLU A 153 -11.13 -16.77 -5.73
CA GLU A 153 -12.44 -16.66 -6.38
C GLU A 153 -12.93 -15.20 -6.42
N TRP A 154 -12.71 -14.42 -5.36
CA TRP A 154 -13.07 -13.00 -5.34
C TRP A 154 -12.28 -12.19 -6.37
N THR A 155 -10.97 -12.38 -6.45
CA THR A 155 -10.11 -11.62 -7.37
C THR A 155 -10.35 -12.00 -8.81
N ASP A 156 -10.55 -13.30 -9.11
CA ASP A 156 -10.94 -13.75 -10.44
C ASP A 156 -12.30 -13.14 -10.84
N TRP A 157 -13.26 -13.07 -9.92
CA TRP A 157 -14.55 -12.40 -10.18
C TRP A 157 -14.38 -10.89 -10.42
N ILE A 158 -13.53 -10.20 -9.65
CA ILE A 158 -13.22 -8.77 -9.87
C ILE A 158 -12.66 -8.57 -11.29
N HIS A 159 -11.71 -9.41 -11.71
CA HIS A 159 -11.10 -9.34 -13.04
C HIS A 159 -12.09 -9.64 -14.16
N ASP A 160 -12.96 -10.65 -13.99
CA ASP A 160 -14.03 -10.96 -14.94
C ASP A 160 -15.03 -9.80 -15.12
N ASN A 161 -15.11 -8.90 -14.14
CA ASN A 161 -15.90 -7.66 -14.17
C ASN A 161 -15.07 -6.41 -14.50
N ASN A 162 -13.88 -6.57 -15.08
CA ASN A 162 -12.96 -5.49 -15.48
C ASN A 162 -12.51 -4.58 -14.32
N GLY A 163 -12.55 -5.10 -13.09
CA GLY A 163 -12.08 -4.40 -11.91
C GLY A 163 -10.59 -4.62 -11.64
N LEU A 164 -10.10 -3.91 -10.62
CA LEU A 164 -8.78 -4.08 -10.04
C LEU A 164 -8.93 -4.58 -8.60
N ALA A 165 -8.16 -5.61 -8.25
CA ALA A 165 -8.19 -6.22 -6.92
C ALA A 165 -7.02 -5.72 -6.06
N VAL A 166 -7.33 -5.23 -4.86
CA VAL A 166 -6.34 -4.80 -3.87
C VAL A 166 -6.47 -5.69 -2.64
N HIS A 167 -5.39 -6.34 -2.22
CA HIS A 167 -5.36 -7.03 -0.93
C HIS A 167 -5.07 -5.99 0.17
N ASN A 168 -5.94 -5.93 1.17
CA ASN A 168 -5.91 -4.86 2.18
C ASN A 168 -5.07 -5.24 3.38
N HIS A 169 -4.53 -4.22 4.07
CA HIS A 169 -3.83 -4.29 5.37
C HIS A 169 -2.97 -5.55 5.53
N THR A 170 -2.22 -5.88 4.48
CA THR A 170 -1.58 -7.19 4.34
C THR A 170 -0.34 -7.24 5.23
N THR A 171 -0.27 -7.95 6.36
CA THR A 171 1.01 -8.02 7.10
C THR A 171 2.00 -9.01 6.45
N GLY A 172 2.27 -8.85 5.16
CA GLY A 172 3.12 -9.75 4.36
C GLY A 172 2.47 -11.08 3.97
N THR A 173 1.17 -11.28 4.25
CA THR A 173 0.48 -12.58 4.06
C THR A 173 -0.04 -12.82 2.63
N THR A 174 0.21 -11.90 1.71
CA THR A 174 -0.23 -12.03 0.31
C THR A 174 0.44 -13.22 -0.36
N GLN A 175 -0.35 -14.12 -0.94
CA GLN A 175 0.16 -15.28 -1.68
C GLN A 175 0.11 -15.02 -3.18
N LEU A 176 1.06 -15.59 -3.94
CA LEU A 176 1.06 -15.55 -5.41
C LEU A 176 -0.22 -16.13 -6.02
N SER A 177 -0.88 -17.05 -5.33
CA SER A 177 -2.14 -17.66 -5.78
C SER A 177 -3.32 -16.69 -5.76
N TYR A 178 -3.26 -15.58 -5.04
CA TYR A 178 -4.39 -14.67 -4.85
C TYR A 178 -4.77 -13.89 -6.09
N ASN A 179 -3.89 -13.76 -7.08
CA ASN A 179 -4.22 -13.03 -8.32
C ASN A 179 -4.65 -11.57 -8.07
N VAL A 180 -4.00 -10.89 -7.13
CA VAL A 180 -4.29 -9.48 -6.81
C VAL A 180 -3.42 -8.55 -7.66
N ASP A 181 -3.97 -7.40 -8.05
CA ASP A 181 -3.22 -6.36 -8.77
C ASP A 181 -2.37 -5.52 -7.83
N PHE A 182 -2.85 -5.31 -6.60
CA PHE A 182 -2.21 -4.45 -5.61
C PHE A 182 -2.17 -5.07 -4.20
N ILE A 183 -1.21 -4.61 -3.40
CA ILE A 183 -1.16 -4.79 -1.95
C ILE A 183 -1.08 -3.44 -1.25
N GLU A 184 -1.74 -3.32 -0.11
CA GLU A 184 -1.57 -2.16 0.78
C GLU A 184 -0.24 -2.26 1.54
N VAL A 185 0.71 -1.41 1.17
CA VAL A 185 2.00 -1.29 1.87
C VAL A 185 1.97 -0.22 2.96
N ILE A 186 0.91 0.61 2.99
CA ILE A 186 0.58 1.50 4.09
C ILE A 186 -0.93 1.44 4.28
N ASN A 187 -1.38 0.97 5.44
CA ASN A 187 -2.77 1.11 5.89
C ASN A 187 -2.79 1.85 7.23
N MET A 188 -3.39 3.04 7.27
CA MET A 188 -3.33 3.90 8.45
C MET A 188 -4.18 3.37 9.61
N SER A 189 -5.41 2.92 9.33
CA SER A 189 -6.29 2.28 10.31
C SER A 189 -5.60 1.09 10.97
N HIS A 190 -4.90 0.28 10.18
CA HIS A 190 -4.17 -0.88 10.67
C HIS A 190 -2.98 -0.53 11.57
N ILE A 191 -2.21 0.51 11.20
CA ILE A 191 -1.15 1.05 12.06
C ILE A 191 -1.74 1.50 13.39
N LYS A 192 -2.86 2.22 13.37
CA LYS A 192 -3.56 2.71 14.56
C LYS A 192 -4.15 1.59 15.40
N ASP A 193 -4.71 0.55 14.79
CA ASP A 193 -5.17 -0.65 15.48
C ASP A 193 -4.04 -1.29 16.29
N PHE A 194 -2.89 -1.54 15.66
CA PHE A 194 -1.72 -2.09 16.35
C PHE A 194 -1.21 -1.17 17.47
N ALA A 195 -1.14 0.13 17.22
CA ALA A 195 -0.73 1.09 18.23
C ALA A 195 -1.67 1.06 19.44
N ARG A 196 -2.99 1.11 19.22
CA ARG A 196 -4.00 1.00 20.27
C ARG A 196 -3.86 -0.29 21.07
N PHE A 197 -3.68 -1.42 20.39
CA PHE A 197 -3.43 -2.71 21.03
C PHE A 197 -2.16 -2.71 21.89
N ALA A 198 -1.08 -2.10 21.40
CA ALA A 198 0.16 -1.96 22.15
C ALA A 198 0.01 -1.05 23.37
N GLU A 199 -0.67 0.09 23.26
CA GLU A 199 -0.96 0.97 24.40
C GLU A 199 -1.76 0.24 25.49
N MET A 200 -2.77 -0.54 25.09
CA MET A 200 -3.55 -1.38 26.01
C MET A 200 -2.68 -2.44 26.71
N ALA A 201 -1.61 -2.90 26.06
CA ALA A 201 -0.59 -3.78 26.63
C ALA A 201 0.47 -3.04 27.49
N GLY A 202 0.38 -1.72 27.61
CA GLY A 202 1.22 -0.89 28.49
C GLY A 202 2.45 -0.25 27.82
N PHE A 203 2.51 -0.23 26.49
CA PHE A 203 3.53 0.53 25.77
C PHE A 203 3.29 2.04 25.87
N SER A 204 4.34 2.84 25.69
CA SER A 204 4.18 4.28 25.49
C SER A 204 3.52 4.55 24.12
N GLU A 205 2.87 5.69 23.94
CA GLU A 205 2.26 6.10 22.66
C GLU A 205 3.29 6.03 21.50
N ASP A 206 4.50 6.54 21.71
CA ASP A 206 5.56 6.52 20.70
C ASP A 206 6.02 5.09 20.35
N ASP A 207 6.20 4.23 21.36
CA ASP A 207 6.59 2.83 21.13
C ASP A 207 5.47 2.03 20.45
N ALA A 208 4.22 2.30 20.83
CA ALA A 208 3.03 1.70 20.25
C ALA A 208 2.88 2.08 18.77
N TRP A 209 3.03 3.36 18.44
CA TRP A 209 3.02 3.84 17.07
C TRP A 209 4.14 3.19 16.23
N ASN A 210 5.37 3.16 16.76
CA ASN A 210 6.49 2.50 16.09
C ASN A 210 6.24 1.00 15.86
N LEU A 211 5.54 0.33 16.78
CA LEU A 211 5.14 -1.06 16.59
C LEU A 211 4.13 -1.20 15.44
N GLY A 212 3.11 -0.34 15.37
CA GLY A 212 2.16 -0.33 14.25
C GLY A 212 2.86 -0.11 12.90
N LEU A 213 3.80 0.82 12.84
CA LEU A 213 4.63 1.03 11.64
C LEU A 213 5.47 -0.20 11.27
N LEU A 214 6.05 -0.87 12.25
CA LEU A 214 6.82 -2.09 12.03
C LEU A 214 5.95 -3.21 11.45
N PHE A 215 4.72 -3.39 11.93
CA PHE A 215 3.80 -4.39 11.39
C PHE A 215 3.40 -4.11 9.95
N ASN A 216 3.06 -2.86 9.66
CA ASN A 216 2.76 -2.41 8.30
C ASN A 216 3.97 -2.64 7.36
N SER A 217 5.20 -2.56 7.88
CA SER A 217 6.42 -2.83 7.10
C SER A 217 6.55 -4.29 6.63
N PHE A 218 5.80 -5.24 7.20
CA PHE A 218 5.83 -6.63 6.75
C PHE A 218 5.26 -6.82 5.33
N SER A 219 4.33 -5.96 4.89
CA SER A 219 3.89 -5.93 3.48
C SER A 219 5.09 -5.75 2.53
N VAL A 220 6.05 -4.93 2.95
CA VAL A 220 7.21 -4.55 2.15
C VAL A 220 8.35 -5.54 2.30
N TYR A 221 8.66 -5.94 3.53
CA TYR A 221 9.89 -6.66 3.87
C TYR A 221 9.70 -8.13 4.26
N GLY A 222 8.46 -8.61 4.34
CA GLY A 222 8.15 -10.01 4.67
C GLY A 222 8.74 -10.43 6.02
N ASP A 223 9.41 -11.58 6.04
CA ASP A 223 9.95 -12.20 7.26
C ASP A 223 11.23 -11.56 7.82
N ARG A 224 11.80 -10.56 7.12
CA ARG A 224 13.13 -9.98 7.39
C ARG A 224 13.35 -9.61 8.86
N TYR A 225 12.32 -9.13 9.55
CA TYR A 225 12.40 -8.64 10.93
C TYR A 225 11.85 -9.60 11.98
N LEU A 226 11.30 -10.76 11.62
CA LEU A 226 10.65 -11.66 12.59
C LEU A 226 11.58 -12.16 13.70
N GLN A 227 12.89 -12.27 13.40
CA GLN A 227 13.91 -12.72 14.35
C GLN A 227 14.58 -11.56 15.12
N MET A 228 14.19 -10.31 14.85
CA MET A 228 14.70 -9.16 15.59
C MET A 228 14.34 -9.30 17.07
N ILE A 229 15.32 -9.13 17.96
CA ILE A 229 15.06 -9.15 19.40
C ILE A 229 14.44 -7.81 19.80
N VAL A 230 13.29 -7.87 20.48
CA VAL A 230 12.59 -6.70 21.04
C VAL A 230 12.42 -6.85 22.55
N ASP A 231 12.46 -5.73 23.25
CA ASP A 231 12.12 -5.65 24.67
C ASP A 231 10.60 -5.50 24.82
N MET A 232 9.94 -6.46 25.47
CA MET A 232 8.51 -6.43 25.75
C MET A 232 8.27 -6.22 27.25
N PRO A 233 7.19 -5.53 27.67
CA PRO A 233 6.71 -5.59 29.05
C PRO A 233 6.55 -7.05 29.50
N ASN A 234 7.06 -7.40 30.68
CA ASN A 234 7.00 -8.78 31.17
C ASN A 234 5.68 -9.04 31.90
N PRO A 235 4.75 -9.82 31.32
CA PRO A 235 3.43 -10.06 31.93
C PRO A 235 3.51 -10.90 33.21
N TYR A 236 4.61 -11.64 33.41
CA TYR A 236 4.82 -12.49 34.59
C TYR A 236 5.53 -11.76 35.74
N ASN A 237 6.13 -10.60 35.48
CA ASN A 237 6.83 -9.80 36.47
C ASN A 237 6.68 -8.29 36.17
N PRO A 238 5.56 -7.67 36.60
CA PRO A 238 5.25 -6.27 36.30
C PRO A 238 6.38 -5.30 36.66
N GLY A 239 6.64 -4.34 35.78
CA GLY A 239 7.73 -3.36 35.92
C GLY A 239 9.10 -3.84 35.43
N THR A 240 9.17 -5.01 34.79
CA THR A 240 10.37 -5.50 34.09
C THR A 240 10.08 -5.75 32.61
N THR A 241 11.14 -5.90 31.81
CA THR A 241 11.04 -6.31 30.39
C THR A 241 11.52 -7.74 30.19
N ILE A 242 11.09 -8.36 29.09
CA ILE A 242 11.59 -9.63 28.57
C ILE A 242 12.05 -9.45 27.13
N GLN A 243 13.19 -10.03 26.77
CA GLN A 243 13.70 -10.02 25.40
C GLN A 243 13.19 -11.23 24.63
N LEU A 244 12.50 -10.97 23.53
CA LEU A 244 11.91 -12.01 22.68
C LEU A 244 12.20 -11.68 21.21
N PRO A 245 12.36 -12.69 20.33
CA PRO A 245 12.20 -12.48 18.90
C PRO A 245 10.86 -11.82 18.60
N LEU A 246 10.82 -10.91 17.63
CA LEU A 246 9.64 -10.14 17.27
C LEU A 246 8.42 -11.05 17.11
N GLN A 247 8.51 -12.13 16.33
CA GLN A 247 7.40 -13.08 16.16
C GLN A 247 6.81 -13.61 17.48
N GLN A 248 7.63 -13.84 18.51
CA GLN A 248 7.18 -14.31 19.83
C GLN A 248 6.57 -13.17 20.64
N ALA A 249 7.13 -11.96 20.52
CA ALA A 249 6.54 -10.76 21.07
C ALA A 249 5.15 -10.48 20.47
N LEU A 250 4.96 -10.65 19.15
CA LEU A 250 3.67 -10.48 18.49
C LEU A 250 2.64 -11.50 18.97
N TYR A 251 3.05 -12.76 19.04
CA TYR A 251 2.20 -13.82 19.58
C TYR A 251 1.79 -13.53 21.02
N LEU A 252 2.75 -13.15 21.87
CA LEU A 252 2.45 -12.84 23.27
C LEU A 252 1.53 -11.61 23.38
N GLY A 253 1.78 -10.57 22.60
CA GLY A 253 0.95 -9.36 22.57
C GLY A 253 -0.49 -9.68 22.20
N THR A 254 -0.70 -10.37 21.07
CA THR A 254 -2.04 -10.75 20.61
C THR A 254 -2.72 -11.79 21.52
N ALA A 255 -1.97 -12.72 22.11
CA ALA A 255 -2.50 -13.69 23.08
C ALA A 255 -3.05 -13.02 24.34
N LEU A 256 -2.39 -11.96 24.83
CA LEU A 256 -2.83 -11.22 26.00
C LEU A 256 -4.07 -10.36 25.73
N ILE A 257 -4.36 -10.09 24.45
CA ILE A 257 -5.46 -9.23 23.99
C ILE A 257 -6.73 -10.04 23.67
N GLY A 258 -6.62 -11.35 23.43
CA GLY A 258 -7.68 -12.23 22.90
C GLY A 258 -8.95 -12.42 23.76
N ASP A 259 -9.13 -11.62 24.82
CA ASP A 259 -10.35 -11.56 25.64
C ASP A 259 -11.12 -10.23 25.46
N MET A 260 -10.72 -9.38 24.51
CA MET A 260 -11.23 -7.99 24.37
C MET A 260 -12.33 -7.77 23.31
N GLY A 261 -12.89 -8.83 22.70
CA GLY A 261 -14.10 -8.71 21.88
C GLY A 261 -14.30 -9.79 20.82
N GLU A 262 -15.49 -9.82 20.21
CA GLU A 262 -15.92 -10.79 19.19
C GLU A 262 -15.04 -10.80 17.92
N ASN A 263 -14.24 -9.75 17.69
CA ASN A 263 -13.28 -9.63 16.57
C ASN A 263 -11.81 -9.90 16.97
N SER A 264 -11.52 -10.21 18.23
CA SER A 264 -10.14 -10.38 18.74
C SER A 264 -9.66 -11.84 18.75
N GLY A 265 -10.20 -12.66 17.84
CA GLY A 265 -10.00 -14.11 17.77
C GLY A 265 -8.57 -14.57 18.12
N GLY A 266 -8.38 -14.94 19.38
CA GLY A 266 -7.23 -15.67 19.89
C GLY A 266 -5.85 -15.03 19.68
N ALA A 267 -4.84 -15.74 20.18
CA ALA A 267 -3.43 -15.41 19.91
C ALA A 267 -3.13 -15.59 18.41
N GLN A 268 -2.73 -14.52 17.74
CA GLN A 268 -2.42 -14.55 16.31
C GLN A 268 -0.97 -14.93 16.05
N TRP A 269 -0.75 -15.84 15.11
CA TRP A 269 0.55 -16.49 14.91
C TRP A 269 1.04 -16.39 13.47
N LEU A 270 2.23 -15.78 13.29
CA LEU A 270 2.89 -15.66 11.99
C LEU A 270 3.84 -16.84 11.64
N GLY A 271 3.93 -17.89 12.46
CA GLY A 271 4.93 -18.98 12.28
C GLY A 271 6.23 -18.78 13.09
N TYR A 272 7.19 -19.71 13.24
CA TYR A 272 7.32 -21.16 13.03
C TYR A 272 7.77 -21.73 14.39
N GLY A 273 7.24 -22.87 14.82
CA GLY A 273 7.70 -23.56 16.05
C GLY A 273 7.44 -22.77 17.34
N LEU A 274 6.31 -23.05 17.97
CA LEU A 274 6.18 -22.74 19.39
C LEU A 274 7.20 -23.60 20.16
N PRO A 275 7.76 -23.10 21.27
CA PRO A 275 8.46 -23.98 22.19
C PRO A 275 7.54 -25.16 22.54
N GLU A 276 8.03 -26.41 22.45
CA GLU A 276 7.26 -27.66 22.74
C GLU A 276 6.47 -27.60 24.06
N ASN A 277 6.85 -26.69 24.93
CA ASN A 277 6.33 -26.43 26.27
C ASN A 277 5.18 -25.40 26.37
N LEU A 278 4.76 -24.74 25.28
CA LEU A 278 3.71 -23.70 25.33
C LEU A 278 2.35 -24.12 24.75
N ILE A 279 2.30 -25.00 23.74
CA ILE A 279 1.06 -25.56 23.19
C ILE A 279 1.35 -27.01 22.76
N GLY A 280 0.49 -27.96 23.12
CA GLY A 280 0.74 -29.39 22.96
C GLY A 280 1.07 -29.82 21.52
N SER A 281 2.29 -30.33 21.32
CA SER A 281 2.84 -31.22 20.28
C SER A 281 2.45 -31.13 18.79
N GLU A 282 1.49 -30.32 18.35
CA GLU A 282 1.18 -30.13 16.93
C GLU A 282 1.64 -28.73 16.52
N ALA A 283 2.81 -28.64 15.88
CA ALA A 283 3.32 -27.39 15.36
C ALA A 283 2.39 -26.88 14.25
N MET A 284 1.71 -25.75 14.50
CA MET A 284 0.95 -25.10 13.45
C MET A 284 1.91 -24.58 12.37
N PRO A 285 1.60 -24.79 11.07
CA PRO A 285 2.38 -24.20 9.99
C PRO A 285 2.39 -22.68 10.13
N GLY A 286 3.52 -22.05 9.83
CA GLY A 286 3.62 -20.60 9.86
C GLY A 286 2.83 -19.94 8.75
N ALA A 287 2.41 -18.69 8.96
CA ALA A 287 1.87 -17.86 7.89
C ALA A 287 3.00 -17.63 6.87
N PRO A 288 2.78 -17.88 5.57
CA PRO A 288 3.77 -17.54 4.56
C PRO A 288 3.86 -16.01 4.48
N LEU A 289 4.95 -15.43 4.97
CA LEU A 289 5.23 -14.00 4.80
C LEU A 289 6.04 -13.79 3.52
N ASN A 290 5.38 -13.30 2.48
CA ASN A 290 6.04 -12.87 1.25
C ASN A 290 6.26 -11.36 1.32
N SER A 291 7.49 -10.93 1.09
CA SER A 291 7.79 -9.51 0.91
C SER A 291 7.23 -9.02 -0.43
N TRP A 292 6.98 -7.72 -0.56
CA TRP A 292 6.64 -7.14 -1.86
C TRP A 292 7.71 -7.42 -2.91
N ASP A 293 8.99 -7.42 -2.52
CA ASP A 293 10.09 -7.80 -3.40
C ASP A 293 9.98 -9.25 -3.90
N ASP A 294 9.50 -10.20 -3.08
CA ASP A 294 9.25 -11.58 -3.52
C ASP A 294 8.16 -11.65 -4.60
N LEU A 295 7.07 -10.88 -4.44
CA LEU A 295 5.99 -10.79 -5.43
C LEU A 295 6.49 -10.18 -6.76
N LEU A 296 7.32 -9.13 -6.67
CA LEU A 296 7.93 -8.51 -7.86
C LEU A 296 8.90 -9.46 -8.56
N MET A 297 9.70 -10.21 -7.80
CA MET A 297 10.61 -11.22 -8.34
C MET A 297 9.86 -12.39 -8.96
N ALA A 298 8.74 -12.83 -8.40
CA ALA A 298 7.88 -13.84 -9.01
C ALA A 298 7.41 -13.40 -10.42
N TYR A 299 7.04 -12.13 -10.58
CA TYR A 299 6.78 -11.58 -11.91
C TYR A 299 8.03 -11.60 -12.80
N ILE A 300 9.20 -11.12 -12.33
CA ILE A 300 10.48 -11.18 -13.08
C ILE A 300 10.79 -12.59 -13.58
N ASN A 301 10.60 -13.59 -12.72
CA ASN A 301 10.87 -15.00 -13.01
C ASN A 301 9.80 -15.66 -13.89
N GLY A 302 8.65 -15.01 -14.10
CA GLY A 302 7.53 -15.53 -14.89
C GLY A 302 6.68 -16.56 -14.16
N GLU A 303 6.67 -16.50 -12.82
CA GLU A 303 5.83 -17.33 -11.95
C GLU A 303 4.37 -16.80 -11.91
N ILE A 304 4.22 -15.48 -12.06
CA ILE A 304 2.95 -14.77 -12.29
C ILE A 304 3.04 -13.94 -13.57
N ASP A 305 1.89 -13.66 -14.20
CA ASP A 305 1.81 -13.04 -15.53
C ASP A 305 1.66 -11.51 -15.50
N HIS A 306 1.32 -10.95 -14.34
CA HIS A 306 1.25 -9.52 -14.06
C HIS A 306 2.02 -9.20 -12.76
N PRO A 307 2.59 -8.00 -12.62
CA PRO A 307 3.20 -7.56 -11.38
C PRO A 307 2.14 -7.21 -10.33
N VAL A 308 2.47 -7.45 -9.06
CA VAL A 308 1.70 -6.92 -7.93
C VAL A 308 2.28 -5.56 -7.53
N TYR A 309 1.51 -4.50 -7.69
CA TYR A 309 1.90 -3.13 -7.35
C TYR A 309 1.58 -2.80 -5.89
N CYS A 310 2.12 -1.71 -5.37
CA CYS A 310 1.81 -1.22 -4.04
C CYS A 310 0.85 -0.02 -4.08
N VAL A 311 0.01 0.09 -3.05
CA VAL A 311 -0.83 1.25 -2.76
C VAL A 311 -0.77 1.59 -1.25
N ALA A 312 -1.20 2.80 -0.90
CA ALA A 312 -1.36 3.27 0.47
C ALA A 312 -2.76 3.85 0.64
N ASN A 313 -3.51 3.40 1.63
CA ASN A 313 -4.87 3.87 1.88
C ASN A 313 -5.12 4.09 3.38
N SER A 314 -6.10 4.91 3.72
CA SER A 314 -6.40 5.19 5.13
C SER A 314 -7.19 4.07 5.82
N ASP A 315 -8.11 3.43 5.09
CA ASP A 315 -9.14 2.56 5.66
C ASP A 315 -9.94 3.29 6.75
N SER A 316 -10.32 4.54 6.43
CA SER A 316 -10.92 5.45 7.40
C SER A 316 -12.37 5.05 7.73
N HIS A 317 -12.65 4.90 9.03
CA HIS A 317 -14.01 4.77 9.58
C HIS A 317 -14.50 6.04 10.30
N ASN A 318 -13.60 6.98 10.64
CA ASN A 318 -13.91 8.25 11.29
C ASN A 318 -14.16 9.37 10.26
N THR A 319 -14.99 9.10 9.25
CA THR A 319 -15.24 9.98 8.10
C THR A 319 -16.19 11.15 8.39
N ALA A 320 -16.84 11.19 9.56
CA ALA A 320 -17.72 12.30 9.96
C ALA A 320 -16.97 13.55 10.48
N ASN A 321 -15.70 13.42 10.88
CA ASN A 321 -14.97 14.56 11.41
C ASN A 321 -14.35 15.40 10.28
N ILE A 322 -15.07 16.47 9.90
CA ILE A 322 -14.65 17.42 8.86
C ILE A 322 -13.63 18.47 9.37
N ASP A 323 -13.33 18.52 10.67
CA ASP A 323 -12.37 19.47 11.25
C ASP A 323 -10.92 18.96 11.14
N VAL A 324 -10.44 18.89 9.89
CA VAL A 324 -9.11 18.35 9.58
C VAL A 324 -7.98 19.16 10.22
N GLY A 325 -7.07 18.48 10.91
CA GLY A 325 -5.92 19.09 11.59
C GLY A 325 -6.27 19.73 12.94
N SER A 326 -7.48 19.50 13.43
CA SER A 326 -7.84 19.84 14.81
C SER A 326 -7.05 19.00 15.80
N ALA A 327 -6.64 19.60 16.91
CA ALA A 327 -5.97 18.89 18.00
C ALA A 327 -6.95 18.09 18.89
N ASP A 328 -8.26 18.20 18.62
CA ASP A 328 -9.28 17.45 19.33
C ASP A 328 -9.25 15.96 18.91
N TYR A 329 -9.42 15.08 19.89
CA TYR A 329 -9.26 13.63 19.75
C TYR A 329 -10.32 13.06 18.80
N ASP A 330 -9.91 12.84 17.54
CA ASP A 330 -10.46 11.95 16.50
C ASP A 330 -10.48 12.65 15.12
N ASP A 331 -9.38 13.32 14.73
CA ASP A 331 -9.21 13.81 13.35
C ASP A 331 -9.43 12.64 12.38
N SER A 332 -10.15 12.87 11.29
CA SER A 332 -10.48 11.84 10.31
C SER A 332 -9.20 11.18 9.79
N ASP A 333 -9.26 9.96 9.27
CA ASP A 333 -8.07 9.27 8.74
C ASP A 333 -7.93 9.41 7.21
N VAL A 334 -8.98 9.85 6.52
CA VAL A 334 -9.06 9.96 5.05
C VAL A 334 -7.83 10.68 4.47
N GLY A 335 -7.02 10.02 3.66
CA GLY A 335 -5.86 10.64 3.03
C GLY A 335 -4.64 10.86 3.92
N GLU A 336 -4.63 10.38 5.18
CA GLU A 336 -3.39 10.26 5.96
C GLU A 336 -2.39 9.30 5.30
N ALA A 337 -2.91 8.25 4.69
CA ALA A 337 -2.23 7.40 3.72
C ALA A 337 -2.97 7.53 2.39
N LYS A 338 -2.23 7.74 1.31
CA LYS A 338 -2.76 8.06 -0.02
C LYS A 338 -1.79 7.68 -1.12
N ASN A 339 -2.21 7.84 -2.36
CA ASN A 339 -1.45 7.49 -3.54
C ASN A 339 -1.28 8.71 -4.44
N GLY A 340 -0.09 8.91 -5.02
CA GLY A 340 0.12 9.89 -6.09
C GLY A 340 0.21 9.19 -7.45
N VAL A 341 -0.65 9.56 -8.40
CA VAL A 341 -0.79 8.93 -9.71
C VAL A 341 -0.35 9.88 -10.82
N PHE A 342 0.45 9.39 -11.76
CA PHE A 342 0.88 10.16 -12.93
C PHE A 342 -0.12 10.00 -14.07
N LEU A 343 -0.81 11.09 -14.40
CA LEU A 343 -1.78 11.11 -15.48
C LEU A 343 -1.76 12.45 -16.23
N SER A 344 -2.51 12.50 -17.33
CA SER A 344 -2.50 13.66 -18.25
C SER A 344 -3.71 14.59 -18.09
N HIS A 345 -4.81 14.06 -17.55
CA HIS A 345 -6.04 14.76 -17.24
C HIS A 345 -6.87 13.89 -16.29
N LEU A 346 -7.52 14.51 -15.31
CA LEU A 346 -8.33 13.82 -14.32
C LEU A 346 -9.70 13.44 -14.90
N ASP A 347 -9.89 12.15 -15.11
CA ASP A 347 -11.20 11.52 -15.32
C ASP A 347 -11.14 10.06 -14.85
N LYS A 348 -12.31 9.46 -14.55
CA LYS A 348 -12.38 8.09 -14.00
C LYS A 348 -11.61 7.07 -14.84
N ARG A 349 -11.72 7.13 -16.17
CA ARG A 349 -11.07 6.18 -17.06
C ARG A 349 -9.56 6.38 -17.09
N SER A 350 -9.09 7.63 -17.18
CA SER A 350 -7.66 7.94 -17.17
C SER A 350 -7.01 7.57 -15.83
N LEU A 351 -7.70 7.83 -14.71
CA LEU A 351 -7.24 7.46 -13.37
C LEU A 351 -7.12 5.93 -13.22
N LEU A 352 -8.20 5.17 -13.49
CA LEU A 352 -8.16 3.71 -13.39
C LEU A 352 -7.14 3.06 -14.35
N CYS A 353 -6.97 3.62 -15.56
CA CYS A 353 -5.97 3.16 -16.52
C CYS A 353 -4.53 3.44 -16.08
N ALA A 354 -4.29 4.57 -15.39
CA ALA A 354 -2.98 4.86 -14.81
C ALA A 354 -2.71 3.97 -13.60
N ILE A 355 -3.72 3.75 -12.75
CA ILE A 355 -3.64 2.84 -11.60
C ILE A 355 -3.32 1.42 -12.05
N SER A 356 -4.07 0.86 -13.01
CA SER A 356 -3.86 -0.52 -13.52
C SER A 356 -2.49 -0.76 -14.15
N ARG A 357 -1.77 0.31 -14.50
CA ARG A 357 -0.40 0.27 -15.02
C ARG A 357 0.67 0.40 -13.94
N GLY A 358 0.27 0.60 -12.69
CA GLY A 358 1.19 0.91 -11.59
C GLY A 358 1.86 2.27 -11.74
N ASN A 359 1.27 3.21 -12.49
CA ASN A 359 1.82 4.56 -12.69
C ASN A 359 1.58 5.45 -11.47
N LEU A 360 1.97 4.98 -10.29
CA LEU A 360 1.70 5.63 -9.02
C LEU A 360 2.75 5.31 -7.96
N PHE A 361 2.75 6.08 -6.89
CA PHE A 361 3.48 5.79 -5.65
C PHE A 361 2.52 5.82 -4.46
N ALA A 362 2.78 4.99 -3.47
CA ALA A 362 2.09 4.93 -2.19
C ALA A 362 2.78 5.90 -1.21
N THR A 363 2.05 6.67 -0.40
CA THR A 363 2.64 7.66 0.51
C THR A 363 1.80 7.96 1.76
N SER A 364 2.47 8.35 2.84
CA SER A 364 1.88 9.04 4.00
C SER A 364 2.45 10.44 4.22
N GLY A 365 3.17 10.98 3.23
CA GLY A 365 3.75 12.33 3.26
C GLY A 365 4.53 12.66 2.00
N PRO A 366 5.75 12.12 1.79
CA PRO A 366 6.61 12.49 0.67
C PRO A 366 6.03 12.15 -0.70
N SER A 367 6.38 12.93 -1.72
CA SER A 367 6.12 12.58 -3.11
C SER A 367 7.37 12.09 -3.83
N ILE A 368 7.17 11.19 -4.80
CA ILE A 368 8.26 10.56 -5.56
C ILE A 368 7.95 10.73 -7.04
N TYR A 369 8.88 11.27 -7.82
CA TYR A 369 8.96 11.04 -9.26
C TYR A 369 10.20 10.21 -9.56
N PHE A 370 10.02 9.07 -10.22
CA PHE A 370 11.10 8.14 -10.57
C PHE A 370 10.92 7.61 -11.99
N ASP A 371 12.00 7.66 -12.78
CA ASP A 371 12.04 7.05 -14.10
C ASP A 371 13.38 6.35 -14.40
N VAL A 372 13.34 5.36 -15.28
CA VAL A 372 14.53 4.73 -15.87
C VAL A 372 14.51 4.93 -17.38
N ASN A 373 15.44 5.73 -17.89
CA ASN A 373 15.46 6.15 -19.30
C ASN A 373 14.11 6.71 -19.78
N ARG A 374 13.44 7.54 -18.95
CA ARG A 374 12.11 8.14 -19.21
C ARG A 374 10.95 7.16 -19.19
N LYS A 375 11.15 5.95 -18.65
CA LYS A 375 10.08 5.04 -18.29
C LYS A 375 9.74 5.22 -16.83
N ILE A 376 8.54 5.72 -16.54
CA ILE A 376 8.11 6.02 -15.18
C ILE A 376 7.75 4.73 -14.44
N MET A 377 7.56 4.85 -13.13
CA MET A 377 7.02 3.78 -12.28
C MET A 377 5.81 3.10 -12.94
N GLY A 378 5.75 1.77 -12.86
CA GLY A 378 4.75 0.95 -13.54
C GLY A 378 5.14 0.50 -14.95
N GLU A 379 5.95 1.29 -15.67
CA GLU A 379 6.33 0.98 -17.05
C GLU A 379 7.47 -0.04 -17.16
N THR A 380 7.60 -0.64 -18.35
CA THR A 380 8.71 -1.54 -18.70
C THR A 380 9.63 -0.91 -19.75
N LEU A 381 10.92 -0.82 -19.44
CA LEU A 381 11.98 -0.49 -20.38
C LEU A 381 12.49 -1.76 -21.08
N LYS A 382 12.28 -1.85 -22.39
CA LYS A 382 12.78 -2.95 -23.23
C LYS A 382 14.19 -2.65 -23.72
N ILE A 383 15.16 -3.46 -23.32
CA ILE A 383 16.57 -3.34 -23.72
C ILE A 383 17.03 -4.66 -24.34
N GLY A 384 17.36 -4.68 -25.64
CA GLY A 384 17.64 -5.95 -26.32
C GLY A 384 18.74 -6.79 -25.67
N ALA A 385 18.59 -8.12 -25.71
CA ALA A 385 19.30 -9.17 -24.96
C ALA A 385 20.83 -9.33 -25.15
N LYS A 386 21.56 -8.33 -25.66
CA LYS A 386 22.99 -8.48 -25.98
C LYS A 386 23.88 -7.51 -25.25
N GLY A 387 24.67 -8.05 -24.32
CA GLY A 387 25.69 -7.35 -23.54
C GLY A 387 25.11 -6.41 -22.49
N LYS A 388 25.95 -5.94 -21.57
CA LYS A 388 25.54 -4.94 -20.58
C LYS A 388 25.02 -3.69 -21.27
N LYS A 389 23.92 -3.13 -20.77
CA LYS A 389 23.32 -1.89 -21.27
C LYS A 389 23.35 -0.83 -20.19
N PRO A 390 23.80 0.40 -20.50
CA PRO A 390 23.70 1.49 -19.56
C PRO A 390 22.24 1.92 -19.42
N VAL A 391 21.83 2.16 -18.19
CA VAL A 391 20.56 2.81 -17.85
C VAL A 391 20.82 4.07 -17.02
N SER A 392 19.89 5.01 -17.12
CA SER A 392 19.89 6.25 -16.36
C SER A 392 18.65 6.28 -15.50
N LEU A 393 18.84 6.33 -14.20
CA LEU A 393 17.77 6.48 -13.23
C LEU A 393 17.66 7.97 -12.90
N THR A 394 16.45 8.53 -12.97
CA THR A 394 16.16 9.92 -12.62
C THR A 394 15.15 9.93 -11.49
N LEU A 395 15.50 10.62 -10.40
CA LEU A 395 14.71 10.69 -9.18
C LEU A 395 14.53 12.16 -8.77
N SER A 396 13.31 12.51 -8.35
CA SER A 396 12.95 13.74 -7.65
C SER A 396 12.05 13.35 -6.49
N VAL A 397 12.37 13.83 -5.30
CA VAL A 397 11.60 13.60 -4.07
C VAL A 397 11.32 14.94 -3.42
N ASP A 398 10.09 15.12 -2.94
CA ASP A 398 9.64 16.26 -2.15
C ASP A 398 9.03 15.74 -0.83
N SER A 399 9.26 16.43 0.28
CA SER A 399 8.67 16.08 1.56
C SER A 399 7.18 16.44 1.67
N GLU A 400 6.67 17.27 0.74
CA GLU A 400 5.30 17.84 0.65
C GLU A 400 4.92 18.75 1.83
N SER A 401 5.50 18.51 3.01
CA SER A 401 5.39 19.35 4.19
C SER A 401 6.61 20.28 4.31
N PRO A 402 6.41 21.58 4.61
CA PRO A 402 7.48 22.56 4.78
C PRO A 402 8.31 22.34 6.06
N THR A 403 7.78 21.56 7.02
CA THR A 403 8.45 21.22 8.28
C THR A 403 9.10 19.84 8.26
N ALA A 404 8.80 19.02 7.27
CA ALA A 404 9.37 17.69 7.14
C ALA A 404 10.78 17.71 6.51
N LEU A 405 11.59 16.73 6.89
CA LEU A 405 12.91 16.49 6.32
C LEU A 405 13.01 15.07 5.76
N LEU A 406 13.51 14.92 4.54
CA LEU A 406 13.87 13.63 3.97
C LEU A 406 15.07 13.06 4.74
N VAL A 407 14.88 11.95 5.44
CA VAL A 407 15.92 11.31 6.26
C VAL A 407 16.55 10.10 5.61
N THR A 408 15.85 9.42 4.71
CA THR A 408 16.41 8.30 3.94
C THR A 408 15.76 8.26 2.56
N VAL A 409 16.59 8.06 1.53
CA VAL A 409 16.15 7.79 0.16
C VAL A 409 16.97 6.60 -0.35
N ASP A 410 16.28 5.50 -0.61
CA ASP A 410 16.88 4.25 -1.06
C ASP A 410 16.42 3.92 -2.49
N ILE A 411 17.37 3.58 -3.37
CA ILE A 411 17.10 2.99 -4.68
C ILE A 411 17.39 1.50 -4.59
N ILE A 412 16.37 0.71 -4.93
CA ILE A 412 16.38 -0.74 -4.79
C ILE A 412 16.35 -1.38 -6.17
N LYS A 413 17.12 -2.46 -6.36
CA LYS A 413 17.15 -3.29 -7.56
C LYS A 413 17.01 -4.75 -7.14
N ASN A 414 15.95 -5.42 -7.60
CA ASN A 414 15.68 -6.83 -7.25
C ASN A 414 15.76 -7.11 -5.73
N GLY A 415 15.17 -6.24 -4.92
CA GLY A 415 15.17 -6.34 -3.45
C GLY A 415 16.45 -5.90 -2.74
N GLU A 416 17.51 -5.54 -3.49
CA GLU A 416 18.77 -5.06 -2.90
C GLU A 416 18.90 -3.53 -3.01
N VAL A 417 19.26 -2.87 -1.90
CA VAL A 417 19.57 -1.42 -1.89
C VAL A 417 20.89 -1.18 -2.63
N ILE A 418 20.82 -0.50 -3.79
CA ILE A 418 22.00 -0.17 -4.62
C ILE A 418 22.48 1.27 -4.42
N HIS A 419 21.64 2.12 -3.83
CA HIS A 419 21.99 3.48 -3.44
C HIS A 419 21.16 3.88 -2.21
N SER A 420 21.82 4.48 -1.23
CA SER A 420 21.19 5.01 -0.02
C SER A 420 21.80 6.37 0.31
N VAL A 421 20.95 7.33 0.65
CA VAL A 421 21.36 8.70 1.03
C VAL A 421 20.45 9.23 2.12
N GLN A 422 21.00 10.11 2.96
CA GLN A 422 20.27 10.85 4.00
C GLN A 422 20.32 12.34 3.64
N PRO A 423 19.37 12.87 2.83
CA PRO A 423 19.45 14.23 2.33
C PRO A 423 19.41 15.29 3.44
N MET A 424 18.62 15.06 4.48
CA MET A 424 18.32 16.02 5.55
C MET A 424 17.84 17.37 5.00
N ALA A 425 16.99 17.32 3.98
CA ALA A 425 16.43 18.46 3.25
C ALA A 425 14.97 18.15 2.88
N SER A 426 14.17 19.17 2.54
CA SER A 426 12.79 19.00 2.07
C SER A 426 12.70 18.44 0.65
N GLU A 427 13.73 18.65 -0.17
CA GLU A 427 13.78 18.20 -1.56
C GLU A 427 15.08 17.44 -1.86
N TYR A 428 15.01 16.44 -2.74
CA TYR A 428 16.17 15.71 -3.23
C TYR A 428 16.04 15.33 -4.71
N GLN A 429 17.11 15.51 -5.48
CA GLN A 429 17.16 15.12 -6.90
C GLN A 429 18.43 14.33 -7.20
N LEU A 430 18.30 13.28 -8.01
CA LEU A 430 19.41 12.40 -8.36
C LEU A 430 19.30 11.93 -9.82
N VAL A 431 20.46 11.83 -10.48
CA VAL A 431 20.63 11.05 -11.70
C VAL A 431 21.71 10.01 -11.46
N LEU A 432 21.30 8.74 -11.36
CA LEU A 432 22.20 7.61 -11.14
C LEU A 432 22.40 6.84 -12.45
N LYS A 433 23.62 6.35 -12.69
CA LYS A 433 23.93 5.47 -13.82
C LYS A 433 24.13 4.06 -13.30
N ASP A 434 23.55 3.09 -13.98
CA ASP A 434 23.76 1.67 -13.70
C ASP A 434 23.93 0.88 -15.02
N GLU A 435 24.40 -0.36 -14.91
CA GLU A 435 24.47 -1.32 -16.00
C GLU A 435 23.58 -2.53 -15.70
N VAL A 436 22.81 -2.95 -16.71
CA VAL A 436 21.90 -4.09 -16.62
C VAL A 436 22.27 -5.16 -17.64
N SER A 437 22.15 -6.41 -17.22
CA SER A 437 22.49 -7.61 -18.01
C SER A 437 21.44 -8.71 -17.97
N GLU A 438 20.34 -8.50 -17.24
CA GLU A 438 19.26 -9.45 -17.02
C GLU A 438 17.96 -8.70 -16.75
N ASP A 439 16.85 -9.44 -16.70
CA ASP A 439 15.55 -8.89 -16.32
C ASP A 439 15.63 -8.45 -14.85
N CYS A 440 15.19 -7.23 -14.57
CA CYS A 440 15.21 -6.68 -13.22
C CYS A 440 14.12 -5.63 -13.05
N TYR A 441 13.97 -5.11 -11.84
CA TYR A 441 13.22 -3.88 -11.60
C TYR A 441 14.05 -2.90 -10.78
N TYR A 442 13.65 -1.63 -10.82
CA TYR A 442 14.09 -0.62 -9.89
C TYR A 442 12.90 -0.02 -9.17
N ARG A 443 13.00 0.19 -7.86
CA ARG A 443 12.00 0.93 -7.07
C ARG A 443 12.69 1.88 -6.09
N VAL A 444 11.91 2.77 -5.50
CA VAL A 444 12.42 3.79 -4.57
C VAL A 444 11.63 3.75 -3.27
N GLU A 445 12.33 3.86 -2.17
CA GLU A 445 11.76 4.05 -0.84
C GLU A 445 12.25 5.39 -0.28
N VAL A 446 11.33 6.11 0.37
CA VAL A 446 11.62 7.39 1.00
C VAL A 446 11.05 7.38 2.41
N THR A 447 11.87 7.82 3.35
CA THR A 447 11.43 8.15 4.70
C THR A 447 11.68 9.63 4.93
N SER A 448 10.66 10.35 5.39
CA SER A 448 10.80 11.69 5.97
C SER A 448 10.46 11.66 7.46
N LEU A 449 10.91 12.67 8.20
CA LEU A 449 10.43 12.96 9.55
C LEU A 449 9.65 14.26 9.51
N GLU A 450 8.42 14.24 10.01
CA GLU A 450 7.60 15.44 10.14
C GLU A 450 8.06 16.27 11.34
N GLY A 451 8.24 17.59 11.15
CA GLY A 451 8.84 18.44 12.17
C GLY A 451 7.95 18.69 13.39
N ALA A 452 6.63 18.57 13.23
CA ALA A 452 5.65 18.86 14.28
C ALA A 452 5.55 17.74 15.33
N ASP A 453 5.57 16.48 14.89
CA ASP A 453 5.38 15.29 15.74
C ASP A 453 6.60 14.35 15.77
N ASN A 454 7.63 14.63 14.95
CA ASN A 454 8.80 13.78 14.75
C ASN A 454 8.45 12.34 14.33
N ARG A 455 7.25 12.12 13.77
CA ARG A 455 6.81 10.81 13.28
C ARG A 455 7.35 10.59 11.87
N PRO A 456 7.80 9.36 11.55
CA PRO A 456 8.24 9.05 10.20
C PRO A 456 7.04 8.98 9.25
N ARG A 457 7.23 9.54 8.06
CA ARG A 457 6.31 9.39 6.92
C ARG A 457 7.05 8.64 5.82
N PHE A 458 6.31 7.86 5.05
CA PHE A 458 6.90 6.93 4.09
C PHE A 458 6.36 7.20 2.70
N ALA A 459 7.16 6.91 1.68
CA ALA A 459 6.67 6.77 0.32
C ALA A 459 7.37 5.60 -0.39
N TYR A 460 6.59 4.83 -1.14
CA TYR A 460 7.01 3.65 -1.89
C TYR A 460 6.65 3.85 -3.36
N GLY A 461 7.68 3.95 -4.22
CA GLY A 461 7.48 4.06 -5.66
C GLY A 461 7.28 2.69 -6.30
N ASN A 462 6.24 2.53 -7.12
CA ASN A 462 6.08 1.31 -7.92
C ASN A 462 7.28 1.07 -8.84
N PRO A 463 7.59 -0.20 -9.17
CA PRO A 463 8.80 -0.52 -9.92
C PRO A 463 8.77 0.00 -11.35
N VAL A 464 9.95 0.37 -11.86
CA VAL A 464 10.23 0.41 -13.31
C VAL A 464 10.88 -0.91 -13.70
N PHE A 465 10.24 -1.67 -14.58
CA PHE A 465 10.74 -2.98 -15.00
C PHE A 465 11.72 -2.85 -16.16
N ILE A 466 12.69 -3.75 -16.21
CA ILE A 466 13.66 -3.90 -17.29
C ILE A 466 13.45 -5.26 -17.93
N ASP A 467 13.00 -5.27 -19.18
CA ASP A 467 12.89 -6.47 -20.01
C ASP A 467 14.12 -6.58 -20.90
N PHE A 468 15.10 -7.34 -20.43
CA PHE A 468 16.34 -7.65 -21.12
C PHE A 468 16.18 -8.84 -22.06
N SER A 469 15.43 -9.85 -21.63
CA SER A 469 15.23 -11.10 -22.37
C SER A 469 14.34 -10.94 -23.61
N GLY A 470 13.51 -9.89 -23.65
CA GLY A 470 12.50 -9.67 -24.68
C GLY A 470 11.38 -10.70 -24.64
N LYS A 471 11.29 -11.49 -23.56
CA LYS A 471 10.32 -12.57 -23.40
C LYS A 471 9.01 -12.09 -22.81
N LYS A 472 9.01 -10.96 -22.11
CA LYS A 472 7.82 -10.47 -21.45
C LYS A 472 6.89 -9.78 -22.46
N PRO A 473 5.65 -10.25 -22.63
CA PRO A 473 4.67 -9.51 -23.39
C PRO A 473 4.53 -8.10 -22.79
N CYS A 474 4.18 -7.10 -23.62
CA CYS A 474 3.60 -5.89 -23.03
C CYS A 474 2.40 -6.32 -22.20
N VAL A 475 2.37 -5.90 -20.93
CA VAL A 475 1.33 -6.19 -19.94
C VAL A 475 -0.05 -6.09 -20.61
N ARG A 476 -0.90 -7.11 -20.39
CA ARG A 476 -2.30 -7.10 -20.86
C ARG A 476 -3.01 -5.87 -20.26
N HIS A 477 -3.91 -5.26 -21.04
CA HIS A 477 -4.82 -4.21 -20.58
C HIS A 477 -6.24 -4.68 -20.80
#